data_AF-A2EY11-F1
#
_entry.id   AF-A2EY11-F1
#
_cell.length_a   1.000
_cell.length_b   1.000
_cell.length_c   1.000
_cell.angle_alpha   90.00
_cell.angle_beta   90.00
_cell.angle_gamma   90.00
#
_symmetry.space_group_name_H-M   'P 1'
#
loop_
_entity.id
_entity.type
_entity.pdbx_description
1 polymer ?
#
loop_
_entity_poly.entity_id
_entity_poly.type
_entity_poly.pdbx_seq_one_letter_code
_entity_poly.pdbx_strand_id
1 'polypeptide(L)'
;MSECQNLTRHYDILLHMCKDYIDAFNSLYTIKSNTEEEIDKVYEKIKKNLLENKLFSPEEIIIQIQFACDYRIGYLRAYWEIFKKIYHEYGIKHDYDINPKFAFLLYKEYDFILDTGLLYEFNKMKYKKFTVDVFQENSINFAIMKDDVAKLIE
;
A
#
# COMPACT_ATOMS: atom_id res chain seq x y z
N MET A 1 6.32 40.87 16.21
CA MET A 1 6.61 39.66 15.41
C MET A 1 5.89 39.80 14.08
N SER A 2 6.59 39.56 12.98
CA SER A 2 6.02 39.65 11.61
C SER A 2 4.90 38.60 11.44
N GLU A 3 3.86 38.91 10.66
CA GLU A 3 2.79 37.95 10.30
C GLU A 3 3.35 36.63 9.75
N CYS A 4 4.46 36.72 9.01
CA CYS A 4 5.15 35.56 8.45
C CYS A 4 5.70 34.62 9.55
N GLN A 5 6.22 35.18 10.65
CA GLN A 5 6.73 34.40 11.78
C GLN A 5 5.60 33.71 12.57
N ASN A 6 4.41 34.31 12.63
CA ASN A 6 3.25 33.69 13.25
C ASN A 6 2.69 32.54 12.39
N LEU A 7 2.63 32.71 11.07
CA LEU A 7 2.18 31.66 10.14
C LEU A 7 3.05 30.40 10.23
N THR A 8 4.39 30.57 10.24
CA THR A 8 5.33 29.45 10.41
C THR A 8 5.08 28.71 11.73
N ARG A 9 4.88 29.44 12.83
CA ARG A 9 4.62 28.83 14.15
C ARG A 9 3.31 28.04 14.19
N HIS A 10 2.25 28.54 13.57
CA HIS A 10 0.97 27.81 13.52
C HIS A 10 1.08 26.53 12.69
N TYR A 11 1.85 26.57 11.60
CA TYR A 11 2.12 25.40 10.77
C TYR A 11 2.92 24.32 11.53
N ASP A 12 3.96 24.70 12.26
CA ASP A 12 4.76 23.76 13.06
C ASP A 12 3.93 23.07 14.15
N ILE A 13 3.02 23.82 14.79
CA ILE A 13 2.09 23.26 15.78
C ILE A 13 1.15 22.24 15.13
N LEU A 14 0.58 22.56 13.96
CA LEU A 14 -0.29 21.63 13.24
C LEU A 14 0.45 20.35 12.84
N LEU A 15 1.67 20.48 12.28
CA LEU A 15 2.51 19.33 11.94
C LEU A 15 2.81 18.45 13.15
N HIS A 16 3.11 19.06 14.29
CA HIS A 16 3.37 18.32 15.52
C HIS A 16 2.11 17.57 16.00
N MET A 17 0.93 18.19 15.93
CA MET A 17 -0.33 17.57 16.31
C MET A 17 -0.72 16.41 15.38
N CYS A 18 -0.41 16.51 14.09
CA CYS A 18 -0.71 15.49 13.09
C CYS A 18 0.44 14.50 12.88
N LYS A 19 1.50 14.53 13.71
CA LYS A 19 2.72 13.78 13.49
C LYS A 19 2.48 12.28 13.33
N ASP A 20 1.70 11.67 14.23
CA ASP A 20 1.46 10.22 14.19
C ASP A 20 0.68 9.79 12.94
N TYR A 21 -0.26 10.62 12.49
CA TYR A 21 -0.99 10.45 11.23
C TYR A 21 -0.04 10.54 10.03
N ILE A 22 0.78 11.59 9.98
CA ILE A 22 1.77 11.83 8.92
C ILE A 22 2.77 10.67 8.87
N ASP A 23 3.29 10.24 10.02
CA ASP A 23 4.28 9.17 10.13
C ASP A 23 3.72 7.82 9.69
N ALA A 24 2.44 7.54 9.95
CA ALA A 24 1.77 6.32 9.48
C ALA A 24 1.66 6.30 7.95
N PHE A 25 1.12 7.36 7.35
CA PHE A 25 1.02 7.46 5.89
C PHE A 25 2.39 7.50 5.20
N ASN A 26 3.34 8.27 5.73
CA ASN A 26 4.70 8.27 5.22
C ASN A 26 5.28 6.84 5.23
N SER A 27 5.05 6.04 6.28
CA SER A 27 5.53 4.66 6.31
C SER A 27 4.89 3.78 5.23
N LEU A 28 3.60 3.95 4.94
CA LEU A 28 2.90 3.24 3.86
C LEU A 28 3.45 3.61 2.47
N TYR A 29 3.70 4.90 2.22
CA TYR A 29 4.20 5.38 0.93
C TYR A 29 5.71 5.18 0.77
N THR A 30 6.45 4.85 1.83
CA THR A 30 7.91 4.69 1.79
C THR A 30 8.42 3.31 2.20
N ILE A 31 7.56 2.27 2.20
CA ILE A 31 7.94 0.85 2.36
C ILE A 31 9.27 0.54 1.67
N LYS A 32 10.26 0.01 2.41
CA LYS A 32 11.61 -0.17 1.88
C LYS A 32 11.91 -1.58 1.42
N SER A 33 11.12 -2.56 1.86
CA SER A 33 11.36 -3.97 1.56
C SER A 33 10.07 -4.79 1.66
N ASN A 34 10.12 -6.01 1.14
CA ASN A 34 9.05 -7.00 1.30
C ASN A 34 9.33 -7.96 2.47
N THR A 35 10.16 -7.56 3.43
CA THR A 35 10.43 -8.37 4.64
C THR A 35 9.24 -8.31 5.58
N GLU A 36 8.97 -9.40 6.29
CA GLU A 36 7.88 -9.49 7.27
C GLU A 36 8.02 -8.40 8.34
N GLU A 37 9.26 -8.15 8.81
CA GLU A 37 9.54 -7.14 9.83
C GLU A 37 9.20 -5.70 9.39
N GLU A 38 9.49 -5.33 8.13
CA GLU A 38 9.11 -4.02 7.59
C GLU A 38 7.59 -3.93 7.36
N ILE A 39 6.97 -5.02 6.86
CA ILE A 39 5.53 -5.10 6.64
C ILE A 39 4.77 -4.91 7.96
N ASP A 40 5.16 -5.66 9.00
CA ASP A 40 4.54 -5.60 10.32
C ASP A 40 4.71 -4.23 10.95
N LYS A 41 5.90 -3.64 10.84
CA LYS A 41 6.16 -2.29 11.34
C LYS A 41 5.26 -1.23 10.70
N VAL A 42 5.01 -1.32 9.40
CA VAL A 42 4.10 -0.40 8.69
C VAL A 42 2.65 -0.68 9.09
N TYR A 43 2.26 -1.95 9.16
CA TYR A 43 0.93 -2.34 9.61
C TYR A 43 0.60 -1.83 11.01
N GLU A 44 1.48 -2.05 11.98
CA GLU A 44 1.28 -1.63 13.38
C GLU A 44 1.18 -0.10 13.50
N LYS A 45 1.94 0.66 12.70
CA LYS A 45 1.79 2.12 12.65
C LYS A 45 0.42 2.55 12.13
N ILE A 46 -0.05 1.95 11.05
CA ILE A 46 -1.38 2.21 10.48
C ILE A 46 -2.46 1.87 11.50
N LYS A 47 -2.39 0.67 12.07
CA LYS A 47 -3.33 0.19 13.07
C LYS A 47 -3.42 1.13 14.26
N LYS A 48 -2.31 1.35 14.95
CA LYS A 48 -2.24 2.18 16.16
C LYS A 48 -2.64 3.62 15.89
N ASN A 49 -2.08 4.24 14.85
CA ASN A 49 -2.19 5.68 14.68
C ASN A 49 -3.47 6.08 13.91
N LEU A 50 -4.00 5.23 13.04
CA LEU A 50 -5.12 5.56 12.14
C LEU A 50 -6.40 4.80 12.50
N LEU A 51 -6.33 3.48 12.71
CA LEU A 51 -7.51 2.63 12.90
C LEU A 51 -8.00 2.62 14.36
N GLU A 52 -7.11 2.40 15.33
CA GLU A 52 -7.47 2.37 16.76
C GLU A 52 -7.94 3.74 17.26
N ASN A 53 -7.34 4.82 16.74
CA ASN A 53 -7.77 6.19 17.00
C ASN A 53 -9.04 6.60 16.22
N LYS A 54 -9.58 5.71 15.36
CA LYS A 54 -10.77 5.94 14.54
C LYS A 54 -10.67 7.17 13.65
N LEU A 55 -9.46 7.51 13.21
CA LEU A 55 -9.24 8.59 12.24
C LEU A 55 -9.64 8.14 10.84
N PHE A 56 -9.51 6.84 10.56
CA PHE A 56 -9.89 6.21 9.30
C PHE A 56 -10.63 4.90 9.57
N SER A 57 -11.56 4.59 8.69
CA SER A 57 -12.12 3.26 8.56
C SER A 57 -11.09 2.30 7.93
N PRO A 58 -11.14 1.00 8.27
CA PRO A 58 -10.36 -0.04 7.60
C PRO A 58 -10.48 -0.01 6.07
N GLU A 59 -11.69 0.25 5.58
CA GLU A 59 -12.05 0.50 4.19
C GLU A 59 -11.21 1.63 3.57
N GLU A 60 -11.24 2.82 4.17
CA GLU A 60 -10.47 3.96 3.66
C GLU A 60 -8.97 3.66 3.60
N ILE A 61 -8.43 2.93 4.59
CA ILE A 61 -7.03 2.50 4.56
C ILE A 61 -6.76 1.53 3.41
N ILE A 62 -7.68 0.63 3.09
CA ILE A 62 -7.56 -0.23 1.90
C ILE A 62 -7.46 0.61 0.63
N ILE A 63 -8.27 1.65 0.45
CA ILE A 63 -8.12 2.57 -0.70
C ILE A 63 -6.72 3.18 -0.73
N GLN A 64 -6.20 3.61 0.43
CA GLN A 64 -4.87 4.22 0.50
C GLN A 64 -3.74 3.23 0.17
N ILE A 65 -3.86 1.97 0.61
CA ILE A 65 -2.92 0.90 0.25
C ILE A 65 -2.92 0.66 -1.26
N GLN A 66 -4.11 0.59 -1.85
CA GLN A 66 -4.28 0.38 -3.29
C GLN A 66 -3.66 1.52 -4.10
N PHE A 67 -3.90 2.76 -3.67
CA PHE A 67 -3.32 3.94 -4.31
C PHE A 67 -1.80 4.00 -4.17
N ALA A 68 -1.26 3.76 -2.96
CA ALA A 68 0.19 3.71 -2.75
C ALA A 68 0.86 2.62 -3.61
N CYS A 69 0.20 1.47 -3.74
CA CYS A 69 0.67 0.37 -4.57
C CYS A 69 0.77 0.74 -6.07
N ASP A 70 -0.11 1.58 -6.60
CA ASP A 70 -0.05 2.01 -8.01
C ASP A 70 1.25 2.73 -8.35
N TYR A 71 1.75 3.56 -7.43
CA TYR A 71 3.00 4.30 -7.62
C TYR A 71 4.24 3.49 -7.26
N ARG A 72 4.10 2.48 -6.40
CA ARG A 72 5.22 1.68 -5.88
C ARG A 72 5.01 0.19 -6.10
N ILE A 73 4.62 -0.17 -7.32
CA ILE A 73 4.24 -1.53 -7.72
C ILE A 73 5.32 -2.60 -7.44
N GLY A 74 6.59 -2.20 -7.38
CA GLY A 74 7.69 -3.08 -6.99
C GLY A 74 7.59 -3.67 -5.57
N TYR A 75 6.84 -3.01 -4.69
CA TYR A 75 6.55 -3.46 -3.34
C TYR A 75 5.15 -4.06 -3.22
N LEU A 76 4.56 -4.53 -4.34
CA LEU A 76 3.20 -5.11 -4.36
C LEU A 76 3.03 -6.21 -3.30
N ARG A 77 4.03 -7.05 -3.08
CA ARG A 77 4.02 -8.07 -2.02
C ARG A 77 3.78 -7.45 -0.64
N ALA A 78 4.52 -6.40 -0.27
CA ALA A 78 4.31 -5.73 1.01
C ALA A 78 2.91 -5.11 1.12
N TYR A 79 2.44 -4.42 0.08
CA TYR A 79 1.08 -3.86 0.06
C TYR A 79 0.00 -4.95 0.16
N TRP A 80 0.20 -6.09 -0.50
CA TRP A 80 -0.70 -7.25 -0.43
C TRP A 80 -0.80 -7.82 0.98
N GLU A 81 0.33 -8.01 1.66
CA GLU A 81 0.34 -8.54 3.02
C GLU A 81 -0.30 -7.56 4.03
N ILE A 82 -0.04 -6.25 3.90
CA ILE A 82 -0.71 -5.23 4.74
C ILE A 82 -2.22 -5.23 4.47
N PHE A 83 -2.62 -5.28 3.19
CA PHE A 83 -4.03 -5.37 2.81
C PHE A 83 -4.69 -6.59 3.47
N LYS A 84 -4.08 -7.78 3.38
CA LYS A 84 -4.63 -9.01 3.98
C LYS A 84 -4.80 -8.88 5.48
N LYS A 85 -3.80 -8.34 6.19
CA LYS A 85 -3.90 -8.12 7.64
C LYS A 85 -5.13 -7.28 8.00
N ILE A 86 -5.34 -6.17 7.30
CA ILE A 86 -6.51 -5.30 7.53
C ILE A 86 -7.81 -5.99 7.13
N TYR A 87 -7.83 -6.62 5.95
CA TYR A 87 -8.99 -7.30 5.39
C TYR A 87 -9.55 -8.35 6.34
N HIS A 88 -8.66 -9.18 6.91
CA HIS A 88 -9.01 -10.25 7.84
C HIS A 88 -9.30 -9.75 9.25
N GLU A 89 -8.46 -8.86 9.79
CA GLU A 89 -8.61 -8.39 11.18
C GLU A 89 -9.89 -7.57 11.37
N TYR A 90 -10.26 -6.76 10.39
CA TYR A 90 -11.42 -5.86 10.47
C TYR A 90 -12.66 -6.37 9.74
N GLY A 91 -12.58 -7.53 9.07
CA GLY A 91 -13.74 -8.18 8.44
C GLY A 91 -14.35 -7.35 7.30
N ILE A 92 -13.51 -6.84 6.40
CA ILE A 92 -13.93 -5.99 5.29
C ILE A 92 -14.91 -6.73 4.38
N LYS A 93 -16.03 -6.09 4.10
CA LYS A 93 -17.09 -6.67 3.27
C LYS A 93 -16.72 -6.66 1.78
N HIS A 94 -17.37 -7.56 1.05
CA HIS A 94 -17.10 -7.83 -0.37
C HIS A 94 -17.66 -6.78 -1.33
N ASP A 95 -18.51 -5.86 -0.86
CA ASP A 95 -19.09 -4.76 -1.64
C ASP A 95 -18.22 -3.50 -1.68
N TYR A 96 -17.04 -3.56 -1.06
CA TYR A 96 -16.11 -2.44 -1.03
C TYR A 96 -15.28 -2.30 -2.32
N ASP A 97 -14.84 -1.08 -2.61
CA ASP A 97 -14.06 -0.73 -3.82
C ASP A 97 -12.63 -1.31 -3.77
N ILE A 98 -12.53 -2.57 -4.17
CA ILE A 98 -11.28 -3.29 -4.35
C ILE A 98 -10.95 -3.29 -5.84
N ASN A 99 -9.84 -2.63 -6.18
CA ASN A 99 -9.35 -2.51 -7.53
C ASN A 99 -9.01 -3.89 -8.14
N PRO A 100 -8.92 -3.97 -9.49
CA PRO A 100 -8.76 -5.24 -10.17
C PRO A 100 -7.53 -6.05 -9.73
N LYS A 101 -6.44 -5.41 -9.29
CA LYS A 101 -5.21 -6.11 -8.89
C LYS A 101 -5.41 -6.86 -7.57
N PHE A 102 -5.92 -6.17 -6.56
CA PHE A 102 -6.19 -6.78 -5.26
C PHE A 102 -7.34 -7.78 -5.34
N ALA A 103 -8.37 -7.49 -6.12
CA ALA A 103 -9.45 -8.43 -6.38
C ALA A 103 -8.95 -9.71 -7.06
N PHE A 104 -8.01 -9.60 -8.01
CA PHE A 104 -7.39 -10.75 -8.65
C PHE A 104 -6.51 -11.56 -7.69
N LEU A 105 -5.79 -10.91 -6.78
CA LEU A 105 -5.00 -11.59 -5.75
C LEU A 105 -5.90 -12.32 -4.74
N LEU A 106 -7.01 -11.71 -4.31
CA LEU A 106 -8.03 -12.37 -3.49
C LEU A 106 -8.60 -13.60 -4.19
N TYR A 107 -8.95 -13.48 -5.47
CA TYR A 107 -9.41 -14.61 -6.28
C TYR A 107 -8.37 -15.71 -6.39
N LYS A 108 -7.09 -15.37 -6.56
CA LYS A 108 -5.99 -16.35 -6.65
C LYS A 108 -5.72 -17.08 -5.34
N GLU A 109 -5.89 -16.43 -4.20
CA GLU A 109 -5.55 -16.98 -2.88
C GLU A 109 -6.75 -17.69 -2.22
N TYR A 110 -7.98 -17.22 -2.45
CA TYR A 110 -9.19 -17.73 -1.79
C TYR A 110 -10.25 -18.31 -2.76
N ASP A 111 -9.94 -18.42 -4.06
CA ASP A 111 -10.87 -18.89 -5.12
C ASP A 111 -12.21 -18.12 -5.18
N PHE A 112 -12.19 -16.85 -4.77
CA PHE A 112 -13.39 -16.02 -4.61
C PHE A 112 -13.46 -14.92 -5.67
N ILE A 113 -14.58 -14.82 -6.41
CA ILE A 113 -14.83 -13.75 -7.38
C ILE A 113 -15.68 -12.67 -6.72
N LEU A 114 -15.06 -11.51 -6.41
CA LEU A 114 -15.75 -10.35 -5.84
C LEU A 114 -16.75 -9.72 -6.82
N ASP A 115 -16.34 -9.57 -8.07
CA ASP A 115 -17.12 -8.90 -9.11
C ASP A 115 -16.90 -9.60 -10.46
N THR A 116 -18.00 -10.01 -11.09
CA THR A 116 -17.97 -10.62 -12.43
C THR A 116 -17.63 -9.62 -13.52
N GLY A 117 -17.81 -8.32 -13.28
CA GLY A 117 -17.33 -7.24 -14.14
C GLY A 117 -15.81 -7.22 -14.34
N LEU A 118 -15.05 -7.84 -13.42
CA LEU A 118 -13.59 -7.91 -13.47
C LEU A 118 -13.05 -9.07 -14.32
N LEU A 119 -13.91 -9.91 -14.90
CA LEU A 119 -13.48 -11.09 -15.67
C LEU A 119 -12.52 -10.75 -16.81
N TYR A 120 -12.72 -9.62 -17.49
CA TYR A 120 -11.83 -9.15 -18.55
C TYR A 120 -10.41 -8.85 -18.02
N GLU A 121 -10.30 -8.06 -16.94
CA GLU A 121 -9.01 -7.75 -16.31
C GLU A 121 -8.36 -9.00 -15.72
N PHE A 122 -9.13 -9.92 -15.15
CA PHE A 122 -8.62 -11.19 -14.62
C PHE A 122 -8.01 -12.04 -15.73
N ASN A 123 -8.66 -12.13 -16.90
CA ASN A 123 -8.12 -12.87 -18.04
C ASN A 123 -6.81 -12.25 -18.56
N LYS A 124 -6.75 -10.92 -18.63
CA LYS A 124 -5.54 -10.17 -18.98
C LYS A 124 -4.41 -10.38 -17.97
N MET A 125 -4.72 -10.39 -16.67
CA MET A 125 -3.75 -10.68 -15.60
C MET A 125 -3.26 -12.12 -15.63
N LYS A 126 -4.16 -13.10 -15.88
CA LYS A 126 -3.79 -14.52 -16.11
C LYS A 126 -2.84 -14.66 -17.29
N TYR A 127 -3.15 -14.04 -18.42
CA TYR A 127 -2.29 -14.06 -19.62
C TYR A 127 -0.90 -13.48 -19.35
N LYS A 128 -0.84 -12.35 -18.62
CA LYS A 128 0.41 -11.70 -18.21
C LYS A 128 1.16 -12.43 -17.08
N LYS A 129 0.61 -13.53 -16.56
CA LYS A 129 1.14 -14.23 -15.37
C LYS A 129 1.38 -13.28 -14.20
N PHE A 130 0.44 -12.36 -13.96
CA PHE A 130 0.54 -11.39 -12.86
C PHE A 130 0.64 -12.10 -11.50
N THR A 131 1.61 -11.68 -10.69
CA THR A 131 1.84 -12.14 -9.32
C THR A 131 2.31 -10.98 -8.45
N VAL A 132 2.42 -11.21 -7.13
CA VAL A 132 2.98 -10.23 -6.19
C VAL A 132 4.46 -9.90 -6.45
N ASP A 133 5.18 -10.77 -7.16
CA ASP A 133 6.55 -10.53 -7.62
C ASP A 133 6.53 -10.02 -9.06
N VAL A 134 6.27 -8.72 -9.20
CA VAL A 134 5.97 -8.08 -10.49
C VAL A 134 7.17 -8.07 -11.44
N PHE A 135 8.38 -7.96 -10.89
CA PHE A 135 9.61 -7.86 -11.66
C PHE A 135 10.52 -9.05 -11.38
N GLN A 136 11.04 -9.67 -12.44
CA GLN A 136 12.07 -10.70 -12.32
C GLN A 136 13.36 -10.07 -11.80
N GLU A 137 14.08 -10.76 -10.91
CA GLU A 137 15.29 -10.23 -10.22
C GLU A 137 16.40 -9.72 -11.16
N ASN A 138 16.43 -10.24 -12.39
CA ASN A 138 17.41 -9.88 -13.42
C ASN A 138 16.86 -8.87 -14.44
N SER A 139 15.65 -8.33 -14.23
CA SER A 139 15.06 -7.34 -15.13
C SER A 139 15.51 -5.92 -14.79
N ILE A 140 15.64 -5.07 -15.81
CA ILE A 140 15.91 -3.62 -15.65
C ILE A 140 14.90 -2.98 -14.69
N ASN A 141 13.62 -3.38 -14.75
CA ASN A 141 12.58 -2.87 -13.84
C ASN A 141 12.87 -3.21 -12.37
N PHE A 142 13.42 -4.40 -12.10
CA PHE A 142 13.85 -4.77 -10.75
C PHE A 142 15.03 -3.93 -10.28
N ALA A 143 16.00 -3.67 -11.17
CA ALA A 143 17.13 -2.77 -10.88
C ALA A 143 16.66 -1.35 -10.55
N ILE A 144 15.76 -0.77 -11.36
CA ILE A 144 15.13 0.54 -11.09
C ILE A 144 14.40 0.54 -9.75
N MET A 145 13.60 -0.49 -9.48
CA MET A 145 12.86 -0.63 -8.21
C MET A 145 13.78 -0.67 -6.99
N LYS A 146 14.95 -1.31 -7.12
CA LYS A 146 15.96 -1.44 -6.05
C LYS A 146 16.93 -0.27 -5.99
N ASP A 147 16.82 0.70 -6.90
CA ASP A 147 17.82 1.75 -7.09
C ASP A 147 19.24 1.17 -7.28
N ASP A 148 19.32 0.03 -7.96
CA ASP A 148 20.56 -0.72 -8.20
C ASP A 148 21.16 -0.31 -9.55
N VAL A 149 21.97 0.75 -9.53
CA VAL A 149 22.60 1.31 -10.74
C VAL A 149 23.54 0.30 -11.42
N ALA A 150 24.15 -0.61 -10.67
CA ALA A 150 25.09 -1.59 -11.22
C ALA A 150 24.37 -2.56 -12.20
N LYS A 151 23.14 -2.96 -11.86
CA LYS A 151 22.31 -3.83 -12.72
C LYS A 151 21.68 -3.12 -13.92
N LEU A 152 21.87 -1.82 -14.10
CA LEU A 152 21.35 -1.07 -15.26
C LEU A 152 22.31 -1.04 -16.46
N ILE A 153 23.58 -1.41 -16.27
CA ILE A 153 24.66 -1.18 -17.24
C ILE A 153 25.15 -2.50 -17.89
N GLU A 154 24.58 -3.66 -17.52
CA GLU A 154 24.88 -4.96 -18.16
C GLU A 154 24.15 -5.19 -19.48
#